data_AF-A0A1E1LFM0-F1
#
_entry.id   AF-A0A1E1LFM0-F1
#
_cell.length_a   1.000
_cell.length_b   1.000
_cell.length_c   1.000
_cell.angle_alpha   90.00
_cell.angle_beta   90.00
_cell.angle_gamma   90.00
#
_symmetry.space_group_name_H-M   'P 1'
#
loop_
_entity.id
_entity.type
_entity.pdbx_description
1 polymer ?
#
loop_
_entity_poly.entity_id
_entity_poly.type
_entity_poly.pdbx_seq_one_letter_code
_entity_poly.pdbx_strand_id
1 'polypeptide(L)'
;MSAHQPTAKLCKTLLSAAILNYPTPVLINYGKSLDGERPGADVVKGTYSFLHGKEVRDEDMVLILEEDTLLQLPAEIAISRFIYKLEESAIQLLKKYGRIVNSNLTQVPELHRVQKYRQTVLFSSTKECSGDPSDPACYSIPESPLPKDVYGPKTDHHVEAKSNSPRYMASGMVTGRVADLRPIYKHASEILEFEDDGKKGSQYVFSQIFGEQEYARNLSLSAAGANVPTWRNWFSSLISRPIDPSITPPNITLAPNQNHEFGIGLDYLSSIFQVMENSVEDIQVVRFDNQSAMTVPSRIGTASYKIKHVHLPKDLSMIPPPFAQSIILSTELNISNAALDEAFARDATWSSVPLLRNSIVPSTVPAILNFHGTDNNANDIWRTMWYHNSSRALLSQHVNSPVQTLATVGGEHWFDVRGGNGGAWTERGEWVPWNDICGSFDDEVFGDGLGTFKINGGDTPAGHDGQEKDGMVKGLWEKIVGVTEDEAKEKSIGDGAQEDKPGDNGDGTSKNIEGGKYQLETVDEVKDVSSKSKGYEHHDGGKASGDDDKKENDKGDDSKKDDDEKDTVQRIEVENTGNKKFEFPGSTDRRN
;
A
#
# COMPACT_ATOMS: atom_id res chain seq x y z
N MET A 1 -12.78 10.52 2.18
CA MET A 1 -13.66 9.53 2.85
C MET A 1 -15.09 9.84 2.47
N SER A 2 -15.85 8.89 1.95
CA SER A 2 -17.27 9.13 1.66
C SER A 2 -18.09 9.05 2.94
N ALA A 3 -18.90 10.08 3.20
CA ALA A 3 -19.80 10.13 4.34
C ALA A 3 -20.93 11.11 4.05
N HIS A 4 -22.19 10.68 4.15
CA HIS A 4 -23.35 11.54 3.90
C HIS A 4 -23.81 12.27 5.16
N GLN A 5 -23.68 11.60 6.30
CA GLN A 5 -24.15 12.08 7.59
C GLN A 5 -23.19 11.63 8.70
N PRO A 6 -23.21 12.33 9.84
CA PRO A 6 -22.59 11.87 11.07
C PRO A 6 -22.97 10.45 11.48
N THR A 7 -21.98 9.60 11.76
CA THR A 7 -22.17 8.27 12.36
C THR A 7 -21.06 7.99 13.38
N ALA A 8 -21.32 7.09 14.34
CA ALA A 8 -20.28 6.67 15.27
C ALA A 8 -19.10 5.97 14.57
N LYS A 9 -19.37 5.27 13.45
CA LYS A 9 -18.33 4.64 12.62
C LYS A 9 -17.41 5.71 12.02
N LEU A 10 -18.00 6.74 11.38
CA LEU A 10 -17.27 7.88 10.86
C LEU A 10 -16.38 8.51 11.95
N CYS A 11 -16.94 8.75 13.14
CA CYS A 11 -16.21 9.38 14.23
C CYS A 11 -15.05 8.53 14.77
N LYS A 12 -15.20 7.21 14.84
CA LYS A 12 -14.09 6.29 15.17
C LYS A 12 -12.99 6.34 14.10
N THR A 13 -13.36 6.42 12.83
CA THR A 13 -12.42 6.60 11.72
C THR A 13 -11.65 7.93 11.85
N LEU A 14 -12.36 9.05 12.00
CA LEU A 14 -11.76 10.39 12.18
C LEU A 14 -10.82 10.44 13.39
N LEU A 15 -11.25 9.87 14.52
CA LEU A 15 -10.44 9.80 15.74
C LEU A 15 -9.16 9.00 15.54
N SER A 16 -9.27 7.80 14.94
CA SER A 16 -8.10 6.96 14.69
C SER A 16 -7.10 7.62 13.74
N ALA A 17 -7.58 8.31 12.70
CA ALA A 17 -6.75 9.08 11.79
C ALA A 17 -6.00 10.21 12.51
N ALA A 18 -6.70 10.99 13.33
CA ALA A 18 -6.11 12.09 14.11
C ALA A 18 -5.03 11.60 15.09
N ILE A 19 -5.32 10.55 15.86
CA ILE A 19 -4.38 9.96 16.83
C ILE A 19 -3.11 9.44 16.14
N LEU A 20 -3.26 8.85 14.96
CA LEU A 20 -2.17 8.22 14.21
C LEU A 20 -1.45 9.16 13.23
N ASN A 21 -1.68 10.47 13.37
CA ASN A 21 -1.06 11.52 12.58
C ASN A 21 -1.25 11.34 11.06
N TYR A 22 -2.45 10.89 10.64
CA TYR A 22 -2.86 10.97 9.24
C TYR A 22 -3.29 12.41 8.91
N PRO A 23 -3.18 12.81 7.62
CA PRO A 23 -3.74 14.09 7.15
C PRO A 23 -5.20 14.26 7.58
N THR A 24 -5.58 15.51 7.85
CA THR A 24 -6.96 15.84 8.19
C THR A 24 -7.90 15.36 7.07
N PRO A 25 -8.88 14.48 7.38
CA PRO A 25 -9.70 13.86 6.35
C PRO A 25 -10.55 14.88 5.58
N VAL A 26 -10.79 14.57 4.30
CA VAL A 26 -11.78 15.24 3.46
C VAL A 26 -13.02 14.36 3.35
N LEU A 27 -14.18 14.88 3.74
CA LEU A 27 -15.48 14.23 3.60
C LEU A 27 -16.05 14.52 2.21
N ILE A 28 -16.30 13.43 1.49
CA ILE A 28 -16.93 13.41 0.17
C ILE A 28 -18.43 13.19 0.37
N ASN A 29 -19.25 13.95 -0.36
CA ASN A 29 -20.73 13.91 -0.28
C ASN A 29 -21.37 14.26 1.08
N TYR A 30 -20.63 14.91 1.98
CA TYR A 30 -21.15 15.30 3.29
C TYR A 30 -22.32 16.28 3.19
N GLY A 31 -23.45 15.92 3.82
CA GLY A 31 -24.68 16.71 3.81
C GLY A 31 -25.49 16.63 2.50
N LYS A 32 -25.12 15.77 1.55
CA LYS A 32 -25.90 15.54 0.32
C LYS A 32 -26.92 14.40 0.49
N SER A 33 -28.02 14.46 -0.25
CA SER A 33 -28.99 13.35 -0.32
C SER A 33 -28.55 12.29 -1.35
N LEU A 34 -29.00 11.05 -1.12
CA LEU A 34 -28.67 9.86 -1.92
C LEU A 34 -29.68 9.58 -3.05
N ASP A 35 -30.48 10.57 -3.45
CA ASP A 35 -31.69 10.31 -4.24
C ASP A 35 -31.39 9.86 -5.67
N GLY A 36 -31.64 8.56 -5.95
CA GLY A 36 -31.72 8.02 -7.32
C GLY A 36 -30.39 7.57 -7.95
N GLU A 37 -29.30 7.50 -7.17
CA GLU A 37 -28.00 7.03 -7.68
C GLU A 37 -27.85 5.50 -7.62
N ARG A 38 -27.03 4.93 -8.53
CA ARG A 38 -26.67 3.50 -8.49
C ARG A 38 -25.78 3.23 -7.27
N PRO A 39 -25.77 1.99 -6.72
CA PRO A 39 -24.97 1.67 -5.54
C PRO A 39 -23.49 2.04 -5.69
N GLY A 40 -23.01 2.97 -4.86
CA GLY A 40 -21.63 3.45 -4.86
C GLY A 40 -21.27 4.43 -5.98
N ALA A 41 -22.22 4.83 -6.83
CA ALA A 41 -21.99 5.81 -7.88
C ALA A 41 -21.68 7.20 -7.31
N ASP A 42 -22.37 7.57 -6.25
CA ASP A 42 -22.17 8.81 -5.50
C ASP A 42 -20.74 8.88 -4.96
N VAL A 43 -20.25 7.78 -4.39
CA VAL A 43 -18.89 7.67 -3.85
C VAL A 43 -17.85 7.85 -4.95
N VAL A 44 -18.02 7.14 -6.08
CA VAL A 44 -17.06 7.20 -7.18
C VAL A 44 -17.06 8.58 -7.85
N LYS A 45 -18.23 9.16 -8.11
CA LYS A 45 -18.36 10.49 -8.73
C LYS A 45 -17.88 11.60 -7.82
N GLY A 46 -18.23 11.56 -6.54
CA GLY A 46 -17.76 12.53 -5.55
C GLY A 46 -16.24 12.49 -5.42
N THR A 47 -15.67 11.28 -5.35
CA THR A 47 -14.22 11.08 -5.30
C THR A 47 -13.54 11.56 -6.58
N TYR A 48 -14.08 11.22 -7.76
CA TYR A 48 -13.56 11.71 -9.04
C TYR A 48 -13.59 13.24 -9.11
N SER A 49 -14.69 13.86 -8.68
CA SER A 49 -14.85 15.32 -8.65
C SER A 49 -13.82 15.98 -7.75
N PHE A 50 -13.56 15.40 -6.57
CA PHE A 50 -12.50 15.87 -5.67
C PHE A 50 -11.10 15.70 -6.27
N LEU A 51 -10.81 14.53 -6.87
CA LEU A 51 -9.52 14.28 -7.52
C LEU A 51 -9.26 15.23 -8.70
N HIS A 52 -10.31 15.67 -9.40
CA HIS A 52 -10.25 16.65 -10.48
C HIS A 52 -10.29 18.11 -9.97
N GLY A 53 -10.58 18.30 -8.68
CA GLY A 53 -10.67 19.60 -8.03
C GLY A 53 -9.32 20.32 -7.91
N LYS A 54 -9.37 21.58 -7.48
CA LYS A 54 -8.21 22.43 -7.25
C LYS A 54 -7.54 22.20 -5.89
N GLU A 55 -8.21 21.44 -5.03
CA GLU A 55 -7.83 21.12 -3.67
C GLU A 55 -6.69 20.09 -3.61
N VAL A 56 -6.37 19.45 -4.75
CA VAL A 56 -5.31 18.45 -4.89
C VAL A 56 -4.52 18.67 -6.18
N ARG A 57 -3.25 18.28 -6.15
CA ARG A 57 -2.32 18.33 -7.29
C ARG A 57 -1.92 16.92 -7.72
N ASP A 58 -1.40 16.81 -8.93
CA ASP A 58 -1.03 15.55 -9.59
C ASP A 58 -0.04 14.72 -8.77
N GLU A 59 0.91 15.41 -8.12
CA GLU A 59 1.95 14.83 -7.27
C GLU A 59 1.47 14.42 -5.87
N ASP A 60 0.29 14.89 -5.43
CA ASP A 60 -0.20 14.60 -4.09
C ASP A 60 -0.57 13.10 -3.98
N MET A 61 -0.17 12.48 -2.87
CA MET A 61 -0.58 11.12 -2.52
C MET A 61 -1.88 11.15 -1.73
N VAL A 62 -2.84 10.30 -2.11
CA VAL A 62 -4.14 10.23 -1.48
C VAL A 62 -4.38 8.84 -0.90
N LEU A 63 -5.04 8.80 0.24
CA LEU A 63 -5.61 7.61 0.85
C LEU A 63 -7.13 7.76 0.86
N ILE A 64 -7.81 6.90 0.11
CA ILE A 64 -9.28 6.90 0.01
C ILE A 64 -9.79 5.75 0.88
N LEU A 65 -10.67 6.09 1.82
CA LEU A 65 -11.24 5.20 2.83
C LEU A 65 -12.76 5.35 2.89
N GLU A 66 -13.43 4.33 3.41
CA GLU A 66 -14.83 4.35 3.82
C GLU A 66 -14.99 4.75 5.29
N GLU A 67 -16.20 5.16 5.68
CA GLU A 67 -16.51 5.64 7.03
C GLU A 67 -16.42 4.56 8.13
N ASP A 68 -16.36 3.29 7.77
CA ASP A 68 -16.27 2.12 8.66
C ASP A 68 -14.86 1.51 8.70
N THR A 69 -13.86 2.39 8.70
CA THR A 69 -12.44 2.02 8.69
C THR A 69 -11.77 2.35 10.02
N LEU A 70 -11.05 1.41 10.62
CA LEU A 70 -10.23 1.68 11.80
C LEU A 70 -8.75 1.71 11.41
N LEU A 71 -8.07 2.81 11.72
CA LEU A 71 -6.63 2.92 11.54
C LEU A 71 -5.92 2.43 12.81
N GLN A 72 -4.93 1.56 12.66
CA GLN A 72 -4.18 0.94 13.76
C GLN A 72 -2.76 1.49 13.90
N LEU A 73 -2.09 1.74 12.77
CA LEU A 73 -0.68 2.11 12.74
C LEU A 73 -0.48 3.52 12.14
N PRO A 74 0.59 4.24 12.51
CA PRO A 74 0.86 5.58 12.02
C PRO A 74 0.93 5.69 10.49
N ALA A 75 0.62 6.87 9.95
CA ALA A 75 0.65 7.14 8.51
C ALA A 75 2.00 6.79 7.85
N GLU A 76 3.11 7.03 8.55
CA GLU A 76 4.45 6.65 8.10
C GLU A 76 4.60 5.16 7.76
N ILE A 77 3.95 4.27 8.52
CA ILE A 77 3.98 2.83 8.24
C ILE A 77 3.19 2.49 6.98
N ALA A 78 2.01 3.10 6.81
CA ALA A 78 1.19 2.88 5.61
C ALA A 78 1.93 3.36 4.34
N ILE A 79 2.53 4.55 4.39
CA ILE A 79 3.30 5.13 3.27
C ILE A 79 4.54 4.30 2.96
N SER A 80 5.33 3.93 3.97
CA SER A 80 6.54 3.12 3.80
C SER A 80 6.24 1.76 3.17
N ARG A 81 5.19 1.08 3.65
CA ARG A 81 4.75 -0.19 3.08
C ARG A 81 4.23 -0.02 1.65
N PHE A 82 3.52 1.06 1.34
CA PHE A 82 3.04 1.32 -0.02
C PHE A 82 4.21 1.47 -0.99
N ILE A 83 5.19 2.31 -0.67
CA ILE A 83 6.39 2.53 -1.50
C ILE A 83 7.14 1.20 -1.71
N TYR A 84 7.37 0.45 -0.64
CA TYR A 84 8.02 -0.87 -0.73
C TYR A 84 7.25 -1.83 -1.64
N LYS A 85 5.91 -1.83 -1.57
CA LYS A 85 5.06 -2.68 -2.41
C LYS A 85 5.14 -2.31 -3.88
N LEU A 86 5.21 -1.02 -4.21
CA LEU A 86 5.41 -0.58 -5.60
C LEU A 86 6.77 -1.04 -6.14
N GLU A 87 7.83 -0.97 -5.34
CA GLU A 87 9.18 -1.45 -5.72
C GLU A 87 9.22 -2.96 -5.93
N GLU A 88 8.67 -3.73 -4.98
CA GLU A 88 8.58 -5.19 -5.06
C GLU A 88 7.83 -5.62 -6.34
N SER A 89 6.69 -4.98 -6.59
CA SER A 89 5.87 -5.24 -7.77
C SER A 89 6.58 -4.86 -9.07
N ALA A 90 7.28 -3.73 -9.10
CA ALA A 90 8.05 -3.31 -10.28
C ALA A 90 9.07 -4.40 -10.68
N ILE A 91 9.77 -5.00 -9.73
CA ILE A 91 10.72 -6.09 -9.99
C ILE A 91 9.99 -7.32 -10.54
N GLN A 92 8.86 -7.71 -9.94
CA GLN A 92 8.09 -8.88 -10.36
C GLN A 92 7.50 -8.72 -11.77
N LEU A 93 6.90 -7.56 -12.06
CA LEU A 93 6.34 -7.23 -13.37
C LEU A 93 7.43 -7.16 -14.44
N LEU A 94 8.60 -6.59 -14.12
CA LEU A 94 9.73 -6.56 -15.03
C LEU A 94 10.21 -7.98 -15.37
N LYS A 95 10.28 -8.87 -14.38
CA LYS A 95 10.66 -10.26 -14.58
C LYS A 95 9.65 -11.00 -15.48
N LYS A 96 8.35 -10.78 -15.24
CA LYS A 96 7.24 -11.46 -15.94
C LYS A 96 7.04 -10.95 -17.37
N TYR A 97 6.96 -9.63 -17.56
CA TYR A 97 6.54 -9.01 -18.82
C TYR A 97 7.66 -8.31 -19.59
N GLY A 98 8.81 -8.07 -18.94
CA GLY A 98 9.96 -7.41 -19.55
C GLY A 98 9.75 -5.93 -19.84
N ARG A 99 10.51 -5.45 -20.82
CA ARG A 99 10.51 -4.05 -21.27
C ARG A 99 9.82 -3.93 -22.63
N ILE A 100 9.42 -2.71 -22.98
CA ILE A 100 8.79 -2.43 -24.28
C ILE A 100 9.78 -2.76 -25.41
N VAL A 101 9.32 -3.53 -26.40
CA VAL A 101 10.09 -3.89 -27.59
C VAL A 101 9.36 -3.34 -28.81
N ASN A 102 9.84 -2.22 -29.35
CA ASN A 102 9.32 -1.63 -30.59
C ASN A 102 10.40 -1.71 -31.67
N SER A 103 10.02 -1.80 -32.94
CA SER A 103 10.94 -1.81 -34.09
C SER A 103 11.92 -0.63 -34.07
N ASN A 104 11.46 0.55 -33.63
CA ASN A 104 12.26 1.76 -33.48
C ASN A 104 13.18 1.77 -32.23
N LEU A 105 12.98 0.87 -31.27
CA LEU A 105 13.75 0.77 -30.01
C LEU A 105 14.77 -0.38 -30.02
N THR A 106 14.93 -1.06 -31.15
CA THR A 106 15.91 -2.14 -31.34
C THR A 106 17.36 -1.65 -31.16
N GLN A 107 17.61 -0.38 -31.44
CA GLN A 107 18.93 0.27 -31.27
C GLN A 107 19.21 0.70 -29.81
N VAL A 108 18.21 0.74 -28.94
CA VAL A 108 18.39 1.06 -27.51
C VAL A 108 18.74 -0.23 -26.76
N PRO A 109 19.86 -0.26 -26.00
CA PRO A 109 20.20 -1.39 -25.14
C PRO A 109 19.03 -1.76 -24.23
N GLU A 110 18.81 -3.06 -24.03
CA GLU A 110 17.65 -3.56 -23.27
C GLU A 110 17.52 -2.91 -21.89
N LEU A 111 18.65 -2.66 -21.21
CA LEU A 111 18.69 -2.06 -19.88
C LEU A 111 18.08 -0.65 -19.83
N HIS A 112 18.15 0.11 -20.92
CA HIS A 112 17.64 1.48 -21.02
C HIS A 112 16.20 1.54 -21.55
N ARG A 113 15.58 0.41 -21.90
CA ARG A 113 14.19 0.40 -22.35
C ARG A 113 13.23 0.56 -21.18
N VAL A 114 12.11 1.23 -21.43
CA VAL A 114 11.06 1.44 -20.42
C VAL A 114 10.42 0.10 -20.07
N GLN A 115 10.24 -0.13 -18.76
CA GLN A 115 9.50 -1.29 -18.26
C GLN A 115 8.07 -1.29 -18.79
N LYS A 116 7.57 -2.45 -19.22
CA LYS A 116 6.30 -2.54 -19.92
C LYS A 116 5.09 -2.24 -19.04
N TYR A 117 5.07 -2.76 -17.82
CA TYR A 117 3.99 -2.56 -16.85
C TYR A 117 4.56 -2.21 -15.49
N ARG A 118 3.92 -1.28 -14.78
CA ARG A 118 4.27 -0.88 -13.41
C ARG A 118 2.99 -0.68 -12.63
N GLN A 119 3.00 -1.03 -11.34
CA GLN A 119 1.94 -0.62 -10.42
C GLN A 119 2.25 0.78 -9.89
N THR A 120 1.23 1.63 -9.83
CA THR A 120 1.28 2.99 -9.30
C THR A 120 0.18 3.26 -8.27
N VAL A 121 -0.85 2.41 -8.23
CA VAL A 121 -1.97 2.46 -7.30
C VAL A 121 -2.14 1.11 -6.61
N LEU A 122 -2.44 1.12 -5.32
CA LEU A 122 -2.65 -0.07 -4.52
C LEU A 122 -4.05 -0.06 -3.90
N PHE A 123 -4.87 -1.02 -4.29
CA PHE A 123 -6.18 -1.31 -3.70
C PHE A 123 -6.07 -2.40 -2.63
N SER A 124 -7.06 -2.49 -1.77
CA SER A 124 -7.21 -3.64 -0.88
C SER A 124 -7.64 -4.90 -1.64
N SER A 125 -7.40 -6.06 -1.04
CA SER A 125 -7.82 -7.35 -1.58
C SER A 125 -8.88 -8.02 -0.68
N THR A 126 -9.82 -8.72 -1.30
CA THR A 126 -10.84 -9.55 -0.65
C THR A 126 -10.78 -11.01 -1.12
N LYS A 127 -11.48 -11.87 -0.38
CA LYS A 127 -11.54 -13.33 -0.57
C LYS A 127 -12.60 -13.79 -1.56
N GLU A 128 -13.55 -12.90 -1.90
CA GLU A 128 -14.70 -13.21 -2.74
C GLU A 128 -14.68 -12.39 -4.03
N CYS A 129 -15.12 -13.00 -5.13
CA CYS A 129 -15.26 -12.28 -6.38
C CYS A 129 -16.64 -11.62 -6.46
N SER A 130 -16.71 -10.39 -6.97
CA SER A 130 -17.96 -9.65 -7.10
C SER A 130 -18.71 -9.86 -8.42
N GLY A 131 -18.36 -10.88 -9.23
CA GLY A 131 -18.90 -11.11 -10.57
C GLY A 131 -19.13 -12.58 -10.90
N ASP A 132 -19.58 -12.85 -12.13
CA ASP A 132 -19.73 -14.23 -12.61
C ASP A 132 -18.34 -14.87 -12.85
N PRO A 133 -18.19 -16.19 -12.73
CA PRO A 133 -16.89 -16.86 -12.93
C PRO A 133 -16.24 -16.60 -14.31
N SER A 134 -17.05 -16.26 -15.31
CA SER A 134 -16.61 -15.89 -16.66
C SER A 134 -16.21 -14.41 -16.80
N ASP A 135 -16.56 -13.56 -15.85
CA ASP A 135 -16.26 -12.13 -15.89
C ASP A 135 -14.75 -11.91 -15.74
N PRO A 136 -14.16 -10.93 -16.43
CA PRO A 136 -12.76 -10.55 -16.24
C PRO A 136 -12.41 -10.32 -14.77
N ALA A 137 -13.34 -9.74 -14.01
CA ALA A 137 -13.26 -9.52 -12.56
C ALA A 137 -12.92 -10.78 -11.74
N CYS A 138 -13.26 -11.97 -12.23
CA CYS A 138 -12.99 -13.25 -11.55
C CYS A 138 -11.97 -14.11 -12.29
N TYR A 139 -12.08 -14.18 -13.62
CA TYR A 139 -11.31 -15.09 -14.46
C TYR A 139 -9.85 -14.67 -14.63
N SER A 140 -9.61 -13.37 -14.79
CA SER A 140 -8.32 -12.84 -15.23
C SER A 140 -7.37 -12.51 -14.08
N ILE A 141 -7.83 -12.70 -12.84
CA ILE A 141 -7.13 -12.26 -11.63
C ILE A 141 -5.93 -13.16 -11.31
N PRO A 142 -4.76 -12.60 -10.98
CA PRO A 142 -3.59 -13.36 -10.56
C PRO A 142 -3.88 -14.25 -9.34
N GLU A 143 -3.17 -15.37 -9.24
CA GLU A 143 -3.19 -16.19 -8.03
C GLU A 143 -2.62 -15.42 -6.83
N SER A 144 -3.15 -15.72 -5.64
CA SER A 144 -2.60 -15.16 -4.41
C SER A 144 -1.14 -15.62 -4.22
N PRO A 145 -0.22 -14.74 -3.80
CA PRO A 145 1.16 -15.12 -3.49
C PRO A 145 1.28 -15.95 -2.21
N LEU A 146 0.18 -16.17 -1.49
CA LEU A 146 0.12 -17.02 -0.31
C LEU A 146 0.25 -18.52 -0.67
N PRO A 147 0.66 -19.37 0.28
CA PRO A 147 0.66 -20.82 0.09
C PRO A 147 -0.71 -21.34 -0.32
N LYS A 148 -0.74 -22.33 -1.21
CA LYS A 148 -1.99 -22.99 -1.64
C LYS A 148 -2.70 -23.74 -0.52
N ASP A 149 -2.05 -23.94 0.62
CA ASP A 149 -2.56 -24.63 1.80
C ASP A 149 -2.61 -23.72 3.03
N VAL A 150 -2.71 -22.39 2.83
CA VAL A 150 -2.63 -21.41 3.93
C VAL A 150 -3.73 -21.58 4.99
N TYR A 151 -4.90 -22.11 4.62
CA TYR A 151 -5.98 -22.52 5.54
C TYR A 151 -6.07 -24.05 5.74
N GLY A 152 -5.07 -24.80 5.28
CA GLY A 152 -5.05 -26.26 5.26
C GLY A 152 -5.64 -26.86 3.97
N PRO A 153 -6.00 -28.16 3.97
CA PRO A 153 -6.41 -28.88 2.76
C PRO A 153 -7.67 -28.35 2.06
N LYS A 154 -8.45 -27.49 2.73
CA LYS A 154 -9.68 -26.88 2.18
C LYS A 154 -9.50 -25.44 1.70
N THR A 155 -8.26 -24.95 1.63
CA THR A 155 -7.95 -23.63 1.08
C THR A 155 -8.54 -23.49 -0.32
N ASP A 156 -9.22 -22.38 -0.60
CA ASP A 156 -9.87 -22.08 -1.90
C ASP A 156 -10.94 -23.09 -2.35
N HIS A 157 -11.46 -23.92 -1.44
CA HIS A 157 -12.51 -24.91 -1.69
C HIS A 157 -13.79 -24.66 -0.89
N HIS A 158 -13.82 -23.60 -0.06
CA HIS A 158 -14.98 -23.28 0.78
C HIS A 158 -15.91 -22.28 0.09
N VAL A 159 -17.20 -22.62 0.06
CA VAL A 159 -18.25 -21.78 -0.57
C VAL A 159 -18.44 -20.45 0.17
N GLU A 160 -18.26 -20.42 1.48
CA GLU A 160 -18.42 -19.21 2.32
C GLU A 160 -17.23 -18.23 2.25
N ALA A 161 -16.27 -18.45 1.35
CA ALA A 161 -15.05 -17.65 1.16
C ALA A 161 -14.10 -17.46 2.36
N LYS A 162 -14.50 -17.81 3.59
CA LYS A 162 -13.68 -17.66 4.81
C LYS A 162 -12.29 -18.30 4.74
N SER A 163 -12.16 -19.41 4.03
CA SER A 163 -10.88 -20.12 3.84
C SER A 163 -10.32 -19.95 2.42
N ASN A 164 -10.74 -18.90 1.71
CA ASN A 164 -10.13 -18.52 0.44
C ASN A 164 -8.99 -17.56 0.69
N SER A 165 -7.93 -17.70 -0.11
CA SER A 165 -6.83 -16.76 -0.14
C SER A 165 -7.30 -15.44 -0.74
N PRO A 166 -7.03 -14.29 -0.10
CA PRO A 166 -7.37 -12.99 -0.69
C PRO A 166 -6.63 -12.80 -2.01
N ARG A 167 -7.38 -12.45 -3.04
CA ARG A 167 -6.85 -12.18 -4.39
C ARG A 167 -7.72 -11.28 -5.26
N TYR A 168 -9.00 -11.13 -4.92
CA TYR A 168 -9.91 -10.29 -5.67
C TYR A 168 -9.79 -8.85 -5.18
N MET A 169 -10.16 -7.90 -6.04
CA MET A 169 -10.12 -6.48 -5.70
C MET A 169 -11.21 -6.13 -4.69
N ALA A 170 -10.91 -5.24 -3.75
CA ALA A 170 -11.90 -4.55 -2.95
C ALA A 170 -11.80 -3.03 -3.17
N SER A 171 -12.94 -2.35 -3.33
CA SER A 171 -12.98 -0.93 -3.70
C SER A 171 -12.90 0.04 -2.52
N GLY A 172 -13.08 -0.44 -1.28
CA GLY A 172 -13.25 0.42 -0.10
C GLY A 172 -11.99 1.10 0.44
N MET A 173 -10.80 0.63 0.03
CA MET A 173 -9.54 1.23 0.43
C MET A 173 -8.55 1.26 -0.73
N VAL A 174 -8.00 2.43 -1.02
CA VAL A 174 -7.00 2.61 -2.07
C VAL A 174 -6.02 3.71 -1.70
N THR A 175 -4.76 3.55 -2.12
CA THR A 175 -3.78 4.61 -2.08
C THR A 175 -2.98 4.72 -3.37
N GLY A 176 -2.62 5.95 -3.74
CA GLY A 176 -1.88 6.28 -4.95
C GLY A 176 -1.75 7.79 -5.11
N ARG A 177 -1.00 8.23 -6.12
CA ARG A 177 -0.97 9.65 -6.49
C ARG A 177 -2.24 10.06 -7.23
N VAL A 178 -2.62 11.32 -7.11
CA VAL A 178 -3.78 11.89 -7.81
C VAL A 178 -3.69 11.67 -9.32
N ALA A 179 -2.52 11.89 -9.94
CA ALA A 179 -2.32 11.67 -11.37
C ALA A 179 -2.65 10.24 -11.82
N ASP A 180 -2.34 9.26 -10.96
CA ASP A 180 -2.56 7.84 -11.22
C ASP A 180 -4.01 7.41 -10.92
N LEU A 181 -4.66 8.03 -9.91
CA LEU A 181 -6.04 7.73 -9.50
C LEU A 181 -7.10 8.34 -10.43
N ARG A 182 -6.88 9.56 -10.94
CA ARG A 182 -7.84 10.27 -11.82
C ARG A 182 -8.33 9.43 -13.01
N PRO A 183 -7.47 8.80 -13.84
CA PRO A 183 -7.96 8.02 -14.97
C PRO A 183 -8.79 6.80 -14.54
N ILE A 184 -8.48 6.19 -13.40
CA ILE A 184 -9.23 5.06 -12.83
C ILE A 184 -10.63 5.50 -12.43
N TYR A 185 -10.72 6.55 -11.60
CA TYR A 185 -11.99 7.06 -11.09
C TYR A 185 -12.86 7.69 -12.20
N LYS A 186 -12.23 8.33 -13.20
CA LYS A 186 -12.92 8.78 -14.41
C LYS A 186 -13.59 7.60 -15.11
N HIS A 187 -12.83 6.56 -15.42
CA HIS A 187 -13.36 5.42 -16.16
C HIS A 187 -14.43 4.66 -15.35
N ALA A 188 -14.21 4.47 -14.04
CA ALA A 188 -15.22 3.88 -13.16
C ALA A 188 -16.52 4.71 -13.14
N SER A 189 -16.42 6.04 -13.12
CA SER A 189 -17.61 6.91 -13.20
C SER A 189 -18.36 6.77 -14.52
N GLU A 190 -17.65 6.60 -15.63
CA GLU A 190 -18.23 6.39 -16.97
C GLU A 190 -19.00 5.06 -17.03
N ILE A 191 -18.42 3.96 -16.53
CA ILE A 191 -19.10 2.65 -16.46
C ILE A 191 -20.35 2.74 -15.57
N LEU A 192 -20.22 3.38 -14.39
CA LEU A 192 -21.32 3.56 -13.44
C LEU A 192 -22.46 4.43 -13.97
N GLU A 193 -22.23 5.28 -14.97
CA GLU A 193 -23.27 6.10 -15.59
C GLU A 193 -23.86 5.46 -16.85
N PHE A 194 -23.00 4.98 -17.74
CA PHE A 194 -23.37 4.72 -19.14
C PHE A 194 -23.41 3.24 -19.52
N GLU A 195 -22.96 2.34 -18.65
CA GLU A 195 -22.93 0.90 -18.94
C GLU A 195 -23.92 0.11 -18.08
N ASP A 196 -24.37 -1.04 -18.61
CA ASP A 196 -25.23 -1.97 -17.87
C ASP A 196 -24.51 -2.58 -16.67
N ASP A 197 -23.21 -2.79 -16.79
CA ASP A 197 -22.30 -3.24 -15.73
C ASP A 197 -22.31 -2.31 -14.51
N GLY A 198 -22.55 -1.02 -14.72
CA GLY A 198 -22.72 -0.04 -13.65
C GLY A 198 -23.89 -0.35 -12.69
N LYS A 199 -24.86 -1.19 -13.09
CA LYS A 199 -25.96 -1.64 -12.22
C LYS A 199 -25.48 -2.60 -11.12
N LYS A 200 -24.34 -3.25 -11.30
CA LYS A 200 -23.72 -4.15 -10.30
C LYS A 200 -22.98 -3.39 -9.19
N GLY A 201 -22.85 -2.07 -9.30
CA GLY A 201 -22.29 -1.19 -8.27
C GLY A 201 -20.77 -1.03 -8.32
N SER A 202 -20.24 -0.11 -7.49
CA SER A 202 -18.82 0.30 -7.51
C SER A 202 -17.83 -0.85 -7.30
N GLN A 203 -18.11 -1.76 -6.37
CA GLN A 203 -17.26 -2.92 -6.09
C GLN A 203 -17.05 -3.80 -7.32
N TYR A 204 -18.11 -4.09 -8.08
CA TYR A 204 -18.00 -4.83 -9.34
C TYR A 204 -17.25 -4.02 -10.40
N VAL A 205 -17.57 -2.73 -10.56
CA VAL A 205 -16.95 -1.87 -11.59
C VAL A 205 -15.43 -1.78 -11.43
N PHE A 206 -14.92 -1.55 -10.21
CA PHE A 206 -13.48 -1.56 -9.99
C PHE A 206 -12.87 -2.95 -10.26
N SER A 207 -13.53 -4.01 -9.80
CA SER A 207 -13.08 -5.39 -10.05
C SER A 207 -13.02 -5.71 -11.54
N GLN A 208 -13.97 -5.21 -12.33
CA GLN A 208 -14.00 -5.35 -13.78
C GLN A 208 -12.81 -4.63 -14.43
N ILE A 209 -12.57 -3.37 -14.07
CA ILE A 209 -11.42 -2.59 -14.56
C ILE A 209 -10.10 -3.33 -14.30
N PHE A 210 -9.93 -3.88 -13.08
CA PHE A 210 -8.75 -4.64 -12.74
C PHE A 210 -8.65 -5.97 -13.50
N GLY A 211 -9.77 -6.68 -13.65
CA GLY A 211 -9.86 -7.90 -14.43
C GLY A 211 -9.48 -7.71 -15.90
N GLU A 212 -9.97 -6.63 -16.52
CA GLU A 212 -9.62 -6.26 -17.90
C GLU A 212 -8.16 -5.87 -18.06
N GLN A 213 -7.58 -5.14 -17.09
CA GLN A 213 -6.15 -4.86 -17.04
C GLN A 213 -5.32 -6.16 -17.04
N GLU A 214 -5.62 -7.09 -16.14
CA GLU A 214 -4.87 -8.34 -16.03
C GLU A 214 -5.09 -9.26 -17.24
N TYR A 215 -6.30 -9.26 -17.81
CA TYR A 215 -6.57 -9.94 -19.06
C TYR A 215 -5.71 -9.40 -20.21
N ALA A 216 -5.65 -8.06 -20.36
CA ALA A 216 -4.84 -7.40 -21.36
C ALA A 216 -3.34 -7.71 -21.19
N ARG A 217 -2.84 -7.73 -19.94
CA ARG A 217 -1.47 -8.13 -19.61
C ARG A 217 -1.19 -9.59 -20.03
N ASN A 218 -2.12 -10.51 -19.76
CA ASN A 218 -2.00 -11.92 -20.13
C ASN A 218 -2.03 -12.13 -21.66
N LEU A 219 -2.93 -11.44 -22.38
CA LEU A 219 -2.95 -11.46 -23.85
C LEU A 219 -1.62 -10.98 -24.43
N SER A 220 -1.05 -9.93 -23.85
CA SER A 220 0.25 -9.40 -24.27
C SER A 220 1.41 -10.37 -24.05
N LEU A 221 1.35 -11.15 -22.97
CA LEU A 221 2.31 -12.22 -22.68
C LEU A 221 2.17 -13.37 -23.68
N SER A 222 0.94 -13.83 -23.96
CA SER A 222 0.68 -14.89 -24.93
C SER A 222 1.12 -14.51 -26.35
N ALA A 223 0.88 -13.26 -26.76
CA ALA A 223 1.35 -12.74 -28.05
C ALA A 223 2.89 -12.66 -28.12
N ALA A 224 3.56 -12.34 -27.02
CA ALA A 224 5.02 -12.36 -26.94
C ALA A 224 5.59 -13.79 -26.89
N GLY A 225 4.89 -14.73 -26.25
CA GLY A 225 5.27 -16.14 -26.04
C GLY A 225 5.52 -16.94 -27.33
N ALA A 226 5.06 -16.47 -28.49
CA ALA A 226 5.45 -17.02 -29.80
C ALA A 226 6.96 -16.84 -30.11
N ASN A 227 7.68 -15.98 -29.36
CA ASN A 227 9.10 -15.65 -29.58
C ASN A 227 9.96 -15.62 -28.29
N VAL A 228 9.50 -16.20 -27.16
CA VAL A 228 10.17 -16.07 -25.83
C VAL A 228 10.67 -17.44 -25.30
N PRO A 229 11.84 -17.52 -24.64
CA PRO A 229 12.43 -18.79 -24.19
C PRO A 229 11.54 -19.58 -23.21
N THR A 230 11.52 -20.91 -23.37
CA THR A 230 10.66 -21.89 -22.68
C THR A 230 10.68 -21.81 -21.15
N TRP A 231 11.77 -21.34 -20.54
CA TRP A 231 11.89 -21.19 -19.08
C TRP A 231 11.00 -20.07 -18.50
N ARG A 232 10.71 -19.02 -19.28
CA ARG A 232 9.75 -17.97 -18.89
C ARG A 232 8.32 -18.48 -18.91
N ASN A 233 7.99 -19.35 -19.88
CA ASN A 233 6.68 -20.00 -19.97
C ASN A 233 6.47 -21.01 -18.81
N TRP A 234 7.52 -21.70 -18.39
CA TRP A 234 7.47 -22.56 -17.20
C TRP A 234 7.23 -21.75 -15.92
N PHE A 235 7.93 -20.63 -15.72
CA PHE A 235 7.68 -19.75 -14.58
C PHE A 235 6.26 -19.16 -14.59
N SER A 236 5.73 -18.71 -15.74
CA SER A 236 4.36 -18.22 -15.83
C SER A 236 3.32 -19.31 -15.53
N SER A 237 3.57 -20.57 -15.93
CA SER A 237 2.69 -21.70 -15.62
C SER A 237 2.64 -22.08 -14.13
N LEU A 238 3.62 -21.62 -13.33
CA LEU A 238 3.64 -21.83 -11.87
C LEU A 238 2.84 -20.79 -11.09
N ILE A 239 2.61 -19.60 -11.68
CA ILE A 239 1.91 -18.46 -11.06
C ILE A 239 0.48 -18.28 -11.57
N SER A 240 0.09 -19.02 -12.61
CA SER A 240 -1.26 -19.09 -13.14
C SER A 240 -1.81 -20.48 -12.83
N ARG A 241 -3.07 -20.60 -12.40
CA ARG A 241 -3.75 -21.90 -12.33
C ARG A 241 -3.56 -22.64 -13.66
N PRO A 242 -3.22 -23.95 -13.67
CA PRO A 242 -3.57 -24.76 -14.82
C PRO A 242 -5.09 -24.65 -14.97
N ILE A 243 -5.51 -24.09 -16.11
CA ILE A 243 -6.92 -23.99 -16.49
C ILE A 243 -7.53 -25.37 -16.26
N ASP A 244 -8.56 -25.46 -15.42
CA ASP A 244 -9.36 -26.67 -15.36
C ASP A 244 -9.86 -26.91 -16.80
N PRO A 245 -9.48 -28.03 -17.45
CA PRO A 245 -9.82 -28.27 -18.84
C PRO A 245 -11.34 -28.35 -19.09
N SER A 246 -12.17 -28.38 -18.03
CA SER A 246 -13.62 -28.27 -18.11
C SER A 246 -14.15 -26.83 -18.27
N ILE A 247 -13.33 -25.81 -18.01
CA ILE A 247 -13.72 -24.39 -18.16
C ILE A 247 -13.23 -23.91 -19.52
N THR A 248 -14.15 -23.86 -20.49
CA THR A 248 -13.90 -23.14 -21.74
C THR A 248 -13.54 -21.68 -21.42
N PRO A 249 -12.43 -21.14 -21.94
CA PRO A 249 -12.08 -19.74 -21.75
C PRO A 249 -13.28 -18.86 -22.13
N PRO A 250 -13.74 -17.96 -21.26
CA PRO A 250 -14.83 -17.07 -21.60
C PRO A 250 -14.41 -16.19 -22.77
N ASN A 251 -15.35 -15.90 -23.67
CA ASN A 251 -15.11 -15.01 -24.80
C ASN A 251 -15.10 -13.54 -24.31
N ILE A 252 -14.01 -13.16 -23.63
CA ILE A 252 -13.81 -11.79 -23.14
C ILE A 252 -13.35 -10.93 -24.32
N THR A 253 -14.20 -9.99 -24.72
CA THR A 253 -13.88 -9.00 -25.74
C THR A 253 -13.54 -7.68 -25.06
N LEU A 254 -12.29 -7.25 -25.16
CA LEU A 254 -11.88 -5.92 -24.68
C LEU A 254 -12.29 -4.84 -25.68
N ALA A 255 -12.71 -3.68 -25.17
CA ALA A 255 -13.03 -2.53 -26.01
C ALA A 255 -11.79 -2.12 -26.87
N PRO A 256 -11.91 -2.11 -28.21
CA PRO A 256 -10.81 -1.75 -29.09
C PRO A 256 -10.45 -0.26 -28.92
N ASN A 257 -9.15 0.05 -28.91
CA ASN A 257 -8.57 1.39 -28.72
C ASN A 257 -8.70 2.01 -27.31
N GLN A 258 -9.16 1.25 -26.32
CA GLN A 258 -9.11 1.66 -24.92
C GLN A 258 -7.77 1.28 -24.29
N ASN A 259 -7.22 2.17 -23.45
CA ASN A 259 -6.09 1.79 -22.60
C ASN A 259 -6.61 1.02 -21.38
N HIS A 260 -6.16 -0.22 -21.24
CA HIS A 260 -6.52 -1.11 -20.13
C HIS A 260 -5.45 -1.13 -19.03
N GLU A 261 -4.31 -0.48 -19.23
CA GLU A 261 -3.24 -0.41 -18.24
C GLU A 261 -3.41 0.84 -17.36
N PHE A 262 -3.89 0.62 -16.14
CA PHE A 262 -4.17 1.64 -15.13
C PHE A 262 -3.17 1.62 -13.96
N GLY A 263 -2.16 0.75 -13.99
CA GLY A 263 -1.19 0.64 -12.90
C GLY A 263 -1.78 0.08 -11.60
N ILE A 264 -2.90 -0.64 -11.65
CA ILE A 264 -3.55 -1.15 -10.44
C ILE A 264 -2.82 -2.39 -9.92
N GLY A 265 -2.55 -2.41 -8.61
CA GLY A 265 -2.14 -3.56 -7.82
C GLY A 265 -3.03 -3.78 -6.59
N LEU A 266 -2.92 -4.95 -5.96
CA LEU A 266 -3.64 -5.30 -4.74
C LEU A 266 -2.69 -5.60 -3.58
N ASP A 267 -3.09 -5.24 -2.36
CA ASP A 267 -2.39 -5.62 -1.12
C ASP A 267 -2.74 -7.05 -0.67
N TYR A 268 -2.33 -8.05 -1.44
CA TYR A 268 -2.63 -9.47 -1.22
C TYR A 268 -2.27 -10.01 0.17
N LEU A 269 -1.28 -9.42 0.83
CA LEU A 269 -0.77 -9.88 2.11
C LEU A 269 -1.40 -9.14 3.30
N SER A 270 -2.35 -8.22 3.03
CA SER A 270 -2.99 -7.34 4.01
C SER A 270 -1.99 -6.62 4.91
N SER A 271 -0.89 -6.15 4.30
CA SER A 271 0.19 -5.46 5.01
C SER A 271 -0.20 -4.02 5.36
N ILE A 272 -1.03 -3.39 4.55
CA ILE A 272 -1.56 -2.04 4.73
C ILE A 272 -3.05 -2.14 5.00
N PHE A 273 -3.77 -2.85 4.12
CA PHE A 273 -5.21 -2.90 4.07
C PHE A 273 -5.74 -4.29 4.42
N GLN A 274 -6.52 -4.38 5.50
CA GLN A 274 -7.26 -5.59 5.87
C GLN A 274 -8.76 -5.36 5.65
N VAL A 275 -9.33 -6.06 4.67
CA VAL A 275 -10.79 -6.19 4.54
C VAL A 275 -11.26 -7.23 5.56
N MET A 276 -12.24 -6.88 6.40
CA MET A 276 -12.70 -7.75 7.48
C MET A 276 -13.81 -8.71 7.05
N GLU A 277 -14.53 -8.40 5.97
CA GLU A 277 -15.49 -9.31 5.34
C GLU A 277 -14.81 -10.66 5.04
N ASN A 278 -15.42 -11.75 5.51
CA ASN A 278 -14.89 -13.12 5.45
C ASN A 278 -13.48 -13.33 6.07
N SER A 279 -12.94 -12.35 6.80
CA SER A 279 -11.57 -12.36 7.32
C SER A 279 -11.45 -12.04 8.81
N VAL A 280 -12.58 -11.83 9.51
CA VAL A 280 -12.59 -11.60 10.97
C VAL A 280 -11.84 -12.73 11.71
N GLU A 281 -12.08 -13.98 11.34
CA GLU A 281 -11.47 -15.16 11.97
C GLU A 281 -9.96 -15.25 11.72
N ASP A 282 -9.42 -14.49 10.78
CA ASP A 282 -7.98 -14.43 10.49
C ASP A 282 -7.25 -13.49 11.45
N ILE A 283 -7.98 -12.59 12.13
CA ILE A 283 -7.41 -11.56 12.98
C ILE A 283 -7.26 -12.05 14.41
N GLN A 284 -6.07 -11.81 14.96
CA GLN A 284 -5.73 -12.09 16.34
C GLN A 284 -5.20 -10.83 17.00
N VAL A 285 -5.71 -10.50 18.19
CA VAL A 285 -5.11 -9.47 19.05
C VAL A 285 -3.92 -10.08 19.77
N VAL A 286 -2.74 -9.51 19.57
CA VAL A 286 -1.48 -10.00 20.14
C VAL A 286 -0.72 -8.89 20.86
N ARG A 287 0.04 -9.28 21.89
CA ARG A 287 1.15 -8.50 22.44
C ARG A 287 2.42 -9.29 22.18
N PHE A 288 3.42 -8.66 21.58
CA PHE A 288 4.63 -9.34 21.12
C PHE A 288 5.63 -9.61 22.26
N ASP A 289 5.45 -8.98 23.41
CA ASP A 289 6.22 -9.25 24.64
C ASP A 289 5.71 -10.48 25.42
N ASN A 290 4.47 -10.93 25.19
CA ASN A 290 3.88 -12.07 25.88
C ASN A 290 4.07 -13.38 25.07
N GLN A 291 5.04 -14.19 25.50
CA GLN A 291 5.39 -15.45 24.83
C GLN A 291 4.25 -16.48 24.77
N SER A 292 3.29 -16.41 25.70
CA SER A 292 2.17 -17.36 25.82
C SER A 292 1.15 -17.26 24.68
N ALA A 293 1.10 -16.11 23.99
CA ALA A 293 0.21 -15.87 22.85
C ALA A 293 0.83 -16.25 21.49
N MET A 294 2.10 -16.71 21.48
CA MET A 294 2.89 -16.90 20.25
C MET A 294 2.77 -18.29 19.63
N THR A 295 2.13 -19.26 20.30
CA THR A 295 1.82 -20.58 19.73
C THR A 295 0.49 -20.53 18.99
N VAL A 296 0.53 -20.13 17.73
CA VAL A 296 -0.60 -20.34 16.81
C VAL A 296 -0.51 -21.78 16.30
N PRO A 297 -1.56 -22.62 16.43
CA PRO A 297 -1.61 -23.88 15.73
C PRO A 297 -1.48 -23.58 14.23
N SER A 298 -0.32 -23.88 13.64
CA SER A 298 -0.14 -23.71 12.20
C SER A 298 -1.13 -24.64 11.50
N ARG A 299 -2.20 -24.06 10.93
CA ARG A 299 -3.09 -24.76 9.97
C ARG A 299 -2.39 -24.99 8.63
N ILE A 300 -1.19 -24.43 8.47
CA ILE A 300 -0.36 -24.45 7.28
C ILE A 300 0.49 -25.72 7.26
N GLY A 301 0.37 -26.54 6.21
CA GLY A 301 1.14 -27.76 6.02
C GLY A 301 2.57 -27.50 5.53
N THR A 302 2.80 -26.39 4.83
CA THR A 302 4.11 -26.02 4.26
C THR A 302 5.13 -25.59 5.33
N ALA A 303 6.29 -26.25 5.34
CA ALA A 303 7.35 -26.03 6.33
C ALA A 303 7.89 -24.58 6.38
N SER A 304 7.86 -23.88 5.25
CA SER A 304 8.31 -22.48 5.11
C SER A 304 7.38 -21.46 5.77
N TYR A 305 6.14 -21.85 6.07
CA TYR A 305 5.11 -20.98 6.66
C TYR A 305 4.68 -21.46 8.06
N LYS A 306 5.37 -22.45 8.63
CA LYS A 306 5.20 -22.84 10.03
C LYS A 306 5.70 -21.70 10.91
N ILE A 307 4.77 -20.89 11.42
CA ILE A 307 5.08 -19.79 12.33
C ILE A 307 5.44 -20.42 13.68
N LYS A 308 6.75 -20.60 13.93
CA LYS A 308 7.26 -21.08 15.22
C LYS A 308 7.27 -19.98 16.28
N HIS A 309 7.53 -18.74 15.85
CA HIS A 309 7.56 -17.55 16.70
C HIS A 309 6.98 -16.35 15.95
N VAL A 310 6.20 -15.55 16.67
CA VAL A 310 5.50 -14.36 16.15
C VAL A 310 6.35 -13.14 16.47
N HIS A 311 7.09 -12.59 15.50
CA HIS A 311 7.94 -11.42 15.75
C HIS A 311 7.22 -10.12 15.40
N LEU A 312 7.52 -9.07 16.16
CA LEU A 312 7.09 -7.71 15.81
C LEU A 312 7.66 -7.37 14.42
N PRO A 313 6.84 -6.85 13.50
CA PRO A 313 7.32 -6.35 12.22
C PRO A 313 8.51 -5.40 12.38
N LYS A 314 9.52 -5.54 11.49
CA LYS A 314 10.79 -4.79 11.60
C LYS A 314 10.58 -3.29 11.49
N ASP A 315 9.64 -2.86 10.65
CA ASP A 315 9.26 -1.45 10.52
C ASP A 315 8.71 -0.87 11.84
N LEU A 316 7.90 -1.63 12.58
CA LEU A 316 7.43 -1.23 13.92
C LEU A 316 8.54 -1.18 14.97
N SER A 317 9.62 -1.92 14.79
CA SER A 317 10.80 -1.83 15.68
C SER A 317 11.68 -0.60 15.41
N MET A 318 11.46 0.09 14.28
CA MET A 318 12.28 1.20 13.81
C MET A 318 11.64 2.58 14.00
N ILE A 319 10.33 2.62 14.26
CA ILE A 319 9.59 3.87 14.49
C ILE A 319 9.51 4.21 15.99
N PRO A 320 9.24 5.48 16.35
CA PRO A 320 9.02 5.88 17.73
C PRO A 320 7.90 5.04 18.39
N PRO A 321 7.99 4.81 19.71
CA PRO A 321 6.94 4.12 20.47
C PRO A 321 5.53 4.76 20.32
N PRO A 322 4.44 4.02 20.57
CA PRO A 322 3.06 4.46 20.29
C PRO A 322 2.67 5.83 20.88
N PHE A 323 3.21 6.20 22.04
CA PHE A 323 2.91 7.46 22.72
C PHE A 323 4.07 8.47 22.66
N ALA A 324 5.12 8.23 21.88
CA ALA A 324 6.31 9.08 21.86
C ALA A 324 5.99 10.51 21.40
N GLN A 325 5.21 10.65 20.32
CA GLN A 325 4.78 11.96 19.83
C GLN A 325 3.98 12.72 20.88
N SER A 326 3.11 12.00 21.60
CA SER A 326 2.33 12.55 22.70
C SER A 326 3.19 13.03 23.86
N ILE A 327 4.25 12.31 24.20
CA ILE A 327 5.16 12.71 25.29
C ILE A 327 5.99 13.93 24.91
N ILE A 328 6.47 14.00 23.67
CA ILE A 328 7.24 15.16 23.17
C ILE A 328 6.36 16.40 23.22
N LEU A 329 5.16 16.30 22.65
CA LEU A 329 4.29 17.43 22.51
C LEU A 329 3.72 17.92 23.85
N SER A 330 3.43 17.03 24.81
CA SER A 330 3.00 17.46 26.14
C SER A 330 4.11 18.23 26.87
N THR A 331 5.37 17.82 26.68
CA THR A 331 6.55 18.49 27.23
C THR A 331 6.78 19.85 26.58
N GLU A 332 6.71 19.94 25.26
CA GLU A 332 6.96 21.18 24.50
C GLU A 332 5.85 22.21 24.69
N LEU A 333 4.59 21.78 24.71
CA LEU A 333 3.43 22.67 24.87
C LEU A 333 3.09 22.96 26.34
N ASN A 334 3.86 22.42 27.29
CA ASN A 334 3.61 22.52 28.74
C ASN A 334 2.15 22.18 29.11
N ILE A 335 1.57 21.18 28.42
CA ILE A 335 0.21 20.72 28.64
C ILE A 335 0.25 19.78 29.86
N SER A 336 0.20 20.40 31.04
CA SER A 336 -0.04 19.71 32.31
C SER A 336 -1.48 19.22 32.36
N ASN A 337 -1.73 18.00 31.91
CA ASN A 337 -3.01 17.33 32.15
C ASN A 337 -2.75 16.06 32.95
N ALA A 338 -3.18 16.05 34.21
CA ALA A 338 -3.21 14.82 35.02
C ALA A 338 -3.92 13.66 34.29
N ALA A 339 -4.89 13.97 33.43
CA ALA A 339 -5.56 13.02 32.55
C ALA A 339 -4.65 12.41 31.46
N LEU A 340 -3.68 13.15 30.92
CA LEU A 340 -2.67 12.61 29.99
C LEU A 340 -1.66 11.74 30.76
N ASP A 341 -1.28 12.17 31.95
CA ASP A 341 -0.30 11.48 32.80
C ASP A 341 -0.78 10.14 33.37
N GLU A 342 -2.08 10.00 33.65
CA GLU A 342 -2.71 8.72 34.01
C GLU A 342 -3.04 7.84 32.79
N ALA A 343 -3.33 8.46 31.64
CA ALA A 343 -3.74 7.74 30.43
C ALA A 343 -2.58 7.13 29.64
N PHE A 344 -1.35 7.62 29.80
CA PHE A 344 -0.20 7.13 29.03
C PHE A 344 0.64 6.14 29.83
N ALA A 345 0.71 4.91 29.32
CA ALA A 345 1.80 4.01 29.67
C ALA A 345 3.09 4.55 29.02
N ARG A 346 3.80 5.48 29.69
CA ARG A 346 4.97 6.17 29.13
C ARG A 346 6.07 5.24 28.63
N ASP A 347 6.16 4.05 29.21
CA ASP A 347 7.15 3.03 28.86
C ASP A 347 6.61 2.01 27.83
N ALA A 348 5.41 2.24 27.27
CA ALA A 348 4.82 1.34 26.30
C ALA A 348 5.62 1.37 24.99
N THR A 349 5.89 0.17 24.49
CA THR A 349 6.53 -0.09 23.20
C THR A 349 5.52 -0.69 22.24
N TRP A 350 5.82 -0.72 20.94
CA TRP A 350 4.99 -1.44 19.97
C TRP A 350 4.83 -2.94 20.30
N SER A 351 5.78 -3.53 21.03
CA SER A 351 5.68 -4.90 21.50
C SER A 351 4.72 -5.12 22.68
N SER A 352 4.50 -4.10 23.52
CA SER A 352 3.70 -4.24 24.75
C SER A 352 2.22 -3.86 24.59
N VAL A 353 1.90 -3.13 23.52
CA VAL A 353 0.52 -2.74 23.21
C VAL A 353 -0.22 -3.84 22.45
N PRO A 354 -1.56 -3.95 22.59
CA PRO A 354 -2.35 -4.87 21.79
C PRO A 354 -2.35 -4.45 20.32
N LEU A 355 -1.99 -5.36 19.43
CA LEU A 355 -2.03 -5.18 17.98
C LEU A 355 -2.87 -6.28 17.33
N LEU A 356 -3.79 -5.89 16.47
CA LEU A 356 -4.52 -6.74 15.56
C LEU A 356 -3.57 -7.20 14.46
N ARG A 357 -3.36 -8.51 14.40
CA ARG A 357 -2.45 -9.19 13.49
C ARG A 357 -3.24 -10.14 12.60
N ASN A 358 -2.89 -10.20 11.31
CA ASN A 358 -3.34 -11.30 10.47
C ASN A 358 -2.53 -12.56 10.81
N SER A 359 -3.22 -13.60 11.29
CA SER A 359 -2.62 -14.85 11.75
C SER A 359 -2.29 -15.83 10.62
N ILE A 360 -2.90 -15.64 9.45
CA ILE A 360 -2.74 -16.46 8.25
C ILE A 360 -1.48 -16.04 7.49
N VAL A 361 -1.17 -14.74 7.50
CA VAL A 361 0.04 -14.19 6.87
C VAL A 361 1.18 -14.07 7.91
N PRO A 362 2.38 -14.61 7.62
CA PRO A 362 3.50 -14.49 8.54
C PRO A 362 3.86 -13.02 8.84
N SER A 363 3.96 -12.68 10.12
CA SER A 363 4.43 -11.37 10.59
C SER A 363 3.70 -10.14 10.03
N THR A 364 2.41 -10.26 9.66
CA THR A 364 1.62 -9.13 9.19
C THR A 364 0.78 -8.49 10.30
N VAL A 365 0.99 -7.21 10.55
CA VAL A 365 0.11 -6.35 11.37
C VAL A 365 -0.46 -5.28 10.43
N PRO A 366 -1.73 -5.37 9.97
CA PRO A 366 -2.29 -4.38 9.05
C PRO A 366 -2.29 -2.97 9.64
N ALA A 367 -2.07 -1.97 8.79
CA ALA A 367 -2.13 -0.56 9.21
C ALA A 367 -3.56 -0.07 9.34
N ILE A 368 -4.47 -0.56 8.49
CA ILE A 368 -5.82 -0.07 8.30
C ILE A 368 -6.76 -1.28 8.13
N LEU A 369 -7.88 -1.29 8.86
CA LEU A 369 -8.89 -2.35 8.82
C LEU A 369 -10.23 -1.76 8.39
N ASN A 370 -10.87 -2.34 7.37
CA ASN A 370 -12.19 -1.92 6.91
C ASN A 370 -13.24 -2.96 7.31
N PHE A 371 -14.33 -2.47 7.91
CA PHE A 371 -15.41 -3.27 8.48
C PHE A 371 -16.67 -3.28 7.61
N HIS A 372 -16.57 -2.84 6.37
CA HIS A 372 -17.68 -2.88 5.43
C HIS A 372 -18.22 -4.31 5.27
N GLY A 373 -19.54 -4.45 5.19
CA GLY A 373 -20.20 -5.75 5.11
C GLY A 373 -20.11 -6.63 6.37
N THR A 374 -19.60 -6.12 7.51
CA THR A 374 -19.51 -6.89 8.76
C THR A 374 -20.49 -6.40 9.83
N ASP A 375 -21.29 -7.32 10.39
CA ASP A 375 -22.42 -6.93 11.24
C ASP A 375 -22.07 -6.70 12.72
N ASN A 376 -21.02 -7.34 13.30
CA ASN A 376 -20.95 -7.45 14.78
C ASN A 376 -19.58 -7.32 15.46
N ASN A 377 -18.46 -7.03 14.78
CA ASN A 377 -17.13 -7.05 15.43
C ASN A 377 -16.40 -5.70 15.50
N ALA A 378 -16.84 -4.68 14.76
CA ALA A 378 -16.14 -3.39 14.70
C ALA A 378 -16.07 -2.70 16.08
N ASN A 379 -17.15 -2.76 16.86
CA ASN A 379 -17.20 -2.16 18.20
C ASN A 379 -16.36 -2.91 19.23
N ASP A 380 -16.27 -4.23 19.13
CA ASP A 380 -15.43 -5.03 20.01
C ASP A 380 -13.96 -4.81 19.67
N ILE A 381 -13.61 -4.79 18.38
CA ILE A 381 -12.25 -4.46 17.93
C ILE A 381 -11.87 -3.03 18.28
N TRP A 382 -12.78 -2.06 18.14
CA TRP A 382 -12.56 -0.67 18.57
C TRP A 382 -12.07 -0.58 20.02
N ARG A 383 -12.71 -1.34 20.93
CA ARG A 383 -12.33 -1.40 22.35
C ARG A 383 -10.98 -2.07 22.60
N THR A 384 -10.45 -2.82 21.63
CA THR A 384 -9.10 -3.43 21.71
C THR A 384 -7.99 -2.55 21.16
N MET A 385 -8.32 -1.44 20.47
CA MET A 385 -7.31 -0.55 19.91
C MET A 385 -6.43 0.00 21.04
N TRP A 386 -5.12 -0.01 20.82
CA TRP A 386 -4.15 0.32 21.87
C TRP A 386 -4.30 1.72 22.45
N TYR A 387 -4.87 2.65 21.69
CA TYR A 387 -5.13 4.03 22.09
C TYR A 387 -6.55 4.25 22.65
N HIS A 388 -7.44 3.26 22.63
CA HIS A 388 -8.87 3.43 22.95
C HIS A 388 -9.08 4.13 24.31
N ASN A 389 -8.45 3.62 25.37
CA ASN A 389 -8.63 4.14 26.72
C ASN A 389 -8.05 5.55 26.91
N SER A 390 -7.11 5.95 26.05
CA SER A 390 -6.44 7.25 26.10
C SER A 390 -6.94 8.19 24.99
N SER A 391 -7.96 7.77 24.24
CA SER A 391 -8.33 8.38 22.95
C SER A 391 -8.82 9.82 23.09
N ARG A 392 -9.60 10.15 24.14
CA ARG A 392 -10.01 11.53 24.43
C ARG A 392 -8.81 12.44 24.68
N ALA A 393 -7.85 11.95 25.45
CA ALA A 393 -6.67 12.72 25.83
C ALA A 393 -5.75 12.92 24.61
N LEU A 394 -5.57 11.88 23.79
CA LEU A 394 -4.82 11.93 22.54
C LEU A 394 -5.47 12.88 21.52
N LEU A 395 -6.81 12.86 21.38
CA LEU A 395 -7.50 13.81 20.52
C LEU A 395 -7.31 15.24 21.01
N SER A 396 -7.49 15.50 22.32
CA SER A 396 -7.27 16.82 22.91
C SER A 396 -5.87 17.34 22.64
N GLN A 397 -4.88 16.48 22.73
CA GLN A 397 -3.51 16.84 22.37
C GLN A 397 -3.34 17.13 20.88
N HIS A 398 -3.87 16.28 20.00
CA HIS A 398 -3.78 16.47 18.55
C HIS A 398 -4.39 17.82 18.13
N VAL A 399 -5.56 18.16 18.67
CA VAL A 399 -6.24 19.45 18.44
C VAL A 399 -5.34 20.65 18.75
N ASN A 400 -4.54 20.57 19.81
CA ASN A 400 -3.66 21.65 20.27
C ASN A 400 -2.25 21.59 19.64
N SER A 401 -1.99 20.63 18.75
CA SER A 401 -0.68 20.45 18.13
C SER A 401 -0.43 21.46 17.00
N PRO A 402 0.81 21.88 16.73
CA PRO A 402 1.15 22.46 15.44
C PRO A 402 1.08 21.39 14.34
N VAL A 403 1.11 21.82 13.07
CA VAL A 403 1.24 20.91 11.92
C VAL A 403 2.54 20.11 12.06
N GLN A 404 2.45 18.79 11.90
CA GLN A 404 3.58 17.86 12.05
C GLN A 404 3.98 17.25 10.71
N THR A 405 5.23 16.81 10.59
CA THR A 405 5.68 15.93 9.50
C THR A 405 4.93 14.59 9.60
N LEU A 406 4.34 14.13 8.51
CA LEU A 406 3.56 12.88 8.44
C LEU A 406 4.47 11.65 8.36
N ALA A 407 5.52 11.74 7.55
CA ALA A 407 6.47 10.65 7.31
C ALA A 407 7.79 11.18 6.72
N THR A 408 8.90 10.49 6.99
CA THR A 408 10.16 10.69 6.26
C THR A 408 10.59 9.36 5.65
N VAL A 409 10.25 9.15 4.39
CA VAL A 409 10.50 7.87 3.69
C VAL A 409 11.34 8.12 2.45
N GLY A 410 12.44 7.38 2.30
CA GLY A 410 13.30 7.49 1.12
C GLY A 410 14.02 8.83 0.96
N GLY A 411 14.11 9.64 2.03
CA GLY A 411 14.65 11.01 1.97
C GLY A 411 13.64 12.09 1.59
N GLU A 412 12.38 11.71 1.30
CA GLU A 412 11.28 12.64 1.10
C GLU A 412 10.51 12.87 2.40
N HIS A 413 10.13 14.12 2.64
CA HIS A 413 9.31 14.52 3.77
C HIS A 413 7.86 14.75 3.31
N TRP A 414 6.93 14.08 3.99
CA TRP A 414 5.51 14.15 3.70
C TRP A 414 4.83 15.08 4.70
N PHE A 415 4.06 16.06 4.22
CA PHE A 415 3.38 17.05 5.05
C PHE A 415 1.94 17.25 4.60
N ASP A 416 1.04 17.55 5.54
CA ASP A 416 -0.25 18.16 5.22
C ASP A 416 -0.23 19.64 5.65
N VAL A 417 -0.04 20.53 4.68
CA VAL A 417 0.04 21.98 4.93
C VAL A 417 -1.33 22.63 5.15
N ARG A 418 -2.43 21.91 4.94
CA ARG A 418 -3.80 22.45 5.07
C ARG A 418 -4.18 22.68 6.53
N GLY A 419 -3.58 21.92 7.46
CA GLY A 419 -3.95 21.93 8.86
C GLY A 419 -5.39 21.47 9.08
N GLY A 420 -6.02 22.01 10.13
CA GLY A 420 -7.37 21.60 10.56
C GLY A 420 -7.29 20.42 11.53
N ASN A 421 -6.76 20.66 12.73
CA ASN A 421 -6.78 19.66 13.79
C ASN A 421 -8.15 19.68 14.48
N GLY A 422 -8.73 18.51 14.73
CA GLY A 422 -10.00 18.43 15.47
C GLY A 422 -11.26 18.61 14.63
N GLY A 423 -11.30 18.05 13.42
CA GLY A 423 -12.45 18.14 12.52
C GLY A 423 -12.14 17.49 11.17
N ALA A 424 -12.87 17.91 10.14
CA ALA A 424 -12.66 17.45 8.77
C ALA A 424 -12.93 18.58 7.77
N TRP A 425 -12.31 18.46 6.60
CA TRP A 425 -12.64 19.30 5.45
C TRP A 425 -13.77 18.68 4.65
N THR A 426 -14.58 19.47 3.96
CA THR A 426 -15.47 18.97 2.90
C THR A 426 -14.75 18.98 1.55
N GLU A 427 -15.26 18.22 0.58
CA GLU A 427 -14.78 18.27 -0.81
C GLU A 427 -14.82 19.68 -1.44
N ARG A 428 -15.55 20.64 -0.84
CA ARG A 428 -15.62 22.04 -1.27
C ARG A 428 -14.58 22.95 -0.58
N GLY A 429 -13.72 22.37 0.25
CA GLY A 429 -12.74 23.11 1.06
C GLY A 429 -13.34 23.81 2.28
N GLU A 430 -14.52 23.40 2.75
CA GLU A 430 -15.14 23.97 3.95
C GLU A 430 -14.67 23.21 5.19
N TRP A 431 -14.31 23.93 6.25
CA TRP A 431 -13.92 23.34 7.53
C TRP A 431 -15.15 22.98 8.35
N VAL A 432 -15.21 21.76 8.90
CA VAL A 432 -16.26 21.30 9.81
C VAL A 432 -15.61 20.80 11.11
N PRO A 433 -15.88 21.43 12.27
CA PRO A 433 -15.24 21.05 13.52
C PRO A 433 -15.77 19.71 14.07
N TRP A 434 -14.97 19.04 14.90
CA TRP A 434 -15.31 17.77 15.54
C TRP A 434 -16.69 17.80 16.17
N ASN A 435 -17.01 18.83 16.94
CA ASN A 435 -18.27 18.89 17.69
C ASN A 435 -19.51 18.88 16.79
N ASP A 436 -19.40 19.40 15.56
CA ASP A 436 -20.51 19.44 14.60
C ASP A 436 -20.69 18.09 13.88
N ILE A 437 -19.63 17.27 13.80
CA ILE A 437 -19.67 15.93 13.19
C ILE A 437 -19.95 14.87 14.25
N CYS A 438 -19.25 14.92 15.38
CA CYS A 438 -19.09 13.81 16.30
C CYS A 438 -19.60 14.07 17.72
N GLY A 439 -20.02 15.31 18.04
CA GLY A 439 -20.45 15.65 19.40
C GLY A 439 -21.59 14.79 19.95
N SER A 440 -22.49 14.30 19.08
CA SER A 440 -23.57 13.39 19.47
C SER A 440 -23.14 11.92 19.65
N PHE A 441 -21.92 11.57 19.25
CA PHE A 441 -21.37 10.21 19.29
C PHE A 441 -20.22 10.07 20.29
N ASP A 442 -19.81 11.14 20.97
CA ASP A 442 -18.66 11.15 21.88
C ASP A 442 -18.72 10.02 22.93
N ASP A 443 -19.90 9.75 23.51
CA ASP A 443 -20.06 8.67 24.51
C ASP A 443 -19.81 7.28 23.91
N GLU A 444 -20.22 7.03 22.67
CA GLU A 444 -19.98 5.76 21.98
C GLU A 444 -18.52 5.63 21.49
N VAL A 445 -17.92 6.76 21.11
CA VAL A 445 -16.57 6.82 20.55
C VAL A 445 -15.51 6.68 21.64
N PHE A 446 -15.62 7.46 22.73
CA PHE A 446 -14.64 7.43 23.83
C PHE A 446 -14.94 6.34 24.86
N GLY A 447 -16.23 6.09 25.16
CA GLY A 447 -16.64 5.07 26.13
C GLY A 447 -16.15 5.32 27.57
N ASP A 448 -15.81 6.56 27.92
CA ASP A 448 -15.20 6.94 29.21
C ASP A 448 -16.18 7.56 30.21
N GLY A 449 -17.43 7.81 29.81
CA GLY A 449 -18.46 8.40 30.65
C GLY A 449 -18.24 9.88 30.99
N LEU A 450 -17.33 10.57 30.30
CA LEU A 450 -17.04 11.99 30.51
C LEU A 450 -17.96 12.93 29.70
N GLY A 451 -18.85 12.40 28.87
CA GLY A 451 -19.80 13.16 28.06
C GLY A 451 -19.16 13.82 26.84
N THR A 452 -19.80 14.89 26.36
CA THR A 452 -19.39 15.63 25.16
C THR A 452 -17.96 16.18 25.27
N PHE A 453 -17.17 15.93 24.24
CA PHE A 453 -15.84 16.48 24.06
C PHE A 453 -15.92 17.98 23.71
N LYS A 454 -15.09 18.78 24.38
CA LYS A 454 -15.04 20.22 24.16
C LYS A 454 -13.67 20.60 23.64
N ILE A 455 -13.65 21.12 22.42
CA ILE A 455 -12.47 21.79 21.88
C ILE A 455 -12.42 23.18 22.50
N ASN A 456 -11.50 23.39 23.44
CA ASN A 456 -11.22 24.71 24.02
C ASN A 456 -10.35 25.50 23.02
N GLY A 457 -10.97 26.15 22.05
CA GLY A 457 -10.24 26.94 21.04
C GLY A 457 -11.06 27.11 19.77
N GLY A 458 -11.96 28.08 19.76
CA GLY A 458 -12.82 28.42 18.62
C GLY A 458 -12.12 29.26 17.56
N ASP A 459 -10.89 28.92 17.19
CA ASP A 459 -10.23 29.55 16.05
C ASP A 459 -10.45 28.65 14.84
N THR A 460 -11.39 29.03 13.99
CA THR A 460 -11.36 28.63 12.58
C THR A 460 -9.93 28.76 12.06
N PRO A 461 -9.40 27.79 11.30
CA PRO A 461 -8.13 27.98 10.59
C PRO A 461 -8.26 29.27 9.79
N ALA A 462 -7.49 30.30 10.18
CA ALA A 462 -7.59 31.62 9.57
C ALA A 462 -7.44 31.46 8.06
N GLY A 463 -8.46 31.95 7.33
CA GLY A 463 -8.42 32.02 5.88
C GLY A 463 -7.13 32.68 5.42
N HIS A 464 -6.69 32.25 4.24
CA HIS A 464 -5.52 32.75 3.53
C HIS A 464 -5.45 34.29 3.47
N ASP A 465 -4.77 34.90 4.42
CA ASP A 465 -4.15 36.22 4.28
C ASP A 465 -2.63 36.00 4.32
N GLY A 466 -2.08 35.72 3.13
CA GLY A 466 -0.66 35.52 2.92
C GLY A 466 0.08 36.85 2.98
N GLN A 467 0.67 37.19 4.13
CA GLN A 467 1.80 38.12 4.18
C GLN A 467 2.59 38.10 5.50
N GLU A 468 2.04 37.57 6.60
CA GLU A 468 2.70 37.69 7.92
C GLU A 468 3.43 36.43 8.41
N LYS A 469 3.15 35.26 7.82
CA LYS A 469 3.78 33.97 8.22
C LYS A 469 5.11 33.65 7.52
N ASP A 470 5.47 34.40 6.48
CA ASP A 470 6.69 34.16 5.69
C ASP A 470 7.96 34.43 6.53
N GLY A 471 7.91 35.40 7.45
CA GLY A 471 9.04 35.70 8.34
C GLY A 471 9.28 34.65 9.43
N MET A 472 8.22 34.03 9.95
CA MET A 472 8.33 33.04 11.03
C MET A 472 8.77 31.67 10.50
N VAL A 473 8.27 31.27 9.34
CA VAL A 473 8.69 30.04 8.65
C VAL A 473 10.13 30.16 8.18
N LYS A 474 10.52 31.30 7.60
CA LYS A 474 11.91 31.56 7.21
C LYS A 474 12.88 31.55 8.41
N GLY A 475 12.47 32.13 9.54
CA GLY A 475 13.26 32.10 10.77
C GLY A 475 13.42 30.70 11.39
N LEU A 476 12.45 29.80 11.18
CA LEU A 476 12.55 28.41 11.61
C LEU A 476 13.43 27.58 10.65
N TRP A 477 13.32 27.84 9.33
CA TRP A 477 14.17 27.24 8.30
C TRP A 477 15.66 27.63 8.45
N GLU A 478 15.97 28.91 8.68
CA GLU A 478 17.35 29.37 8.91
C GLU A 478 17.97 28.74 10.16
N LYS A 479 17.14 28.42 11.17
CA LYS A 479 17.57 27.77 12.41
C LYS A 479 17.81 26.26 12.27
N ILE A 480 17.12 25.61 11.32
CA ILE A 480 17.27 24.18 11.01
C ILE A 480 18.44 23.95 10.03
N VAL A 481 18.67 24.87 9.10
CA VAL A 481 19.72 24.76 8.07
C VAL A 481 21.09 25.28 8.56
N GLY A 482 21.12 26.11 9.60
CA GLY A 482 22.31 26.80 10.12
C GLY A 482 23.41 25.96 10.79
N VAL A 483 23.55 24.66 10.49
CA VAL A 483 24.65 23.80 10.99
C VAL A 483 25.61 23.36 9.88
N THR A 484 25.56 23.94 8.67
CA THR A 484 26.45 23.49 7.57
C THR A 484 27.21 24.59 6.81
N GLU A 485 27.27 25.83 7.32
CA GLU A 485 27.95 26.94 6.62
C GLU A 485 29.32 27.37 7.21
N ASP A 486 30.14 26.42 7.67
CA ASP A 486 31.54 26.74 8.06
C ASP A 486 32.63 25.94 7.31
N GLU A 487 32.30 25.13 6.29
CA GLU A 487 33.30 24.43 5.46
C GLU A 487 33.27 24.77 3.95
N ALA A 488 32.80 25.98 3.58
CA ALA A 488 32.82 26.44 2.18
C ALA A 488 33.50 27.80 1.95
N LYS A 489 34.53 28.13 2.74
CA LYS A 489 35.44 29.25 2.46
C LYS A 489 36.84 28.76 2.10
N GLU A 490 36.96 28.03 1.00
CA GLU A 490 38.22 27.98 0.26
C GLU A 490 37.97 27.64 -1.22
N LYS A 491 37.78 28.71 -2.03
CA LYS A 491 38.06 28.85 -3.47
C LYS A 491 36.96 29.63 -4.20
N SER A 492 37.05 30.95 -4.14
CA SER A 492 36.83 31.78 -5.32
C SER A 492 37.74 33.01 -5.26
N ILE A 493 38.65 33.10 -6.23
CA ILE A 493 39.35 34.33 -6.60
C ILE A 493 39.09 34.53 -8.10
N GLY A 494 38.57 35.71 -8.43
CA GLY A 494 38.52 36.33 -9.77
C GLY A 494 37.44 35.75 -10.68
N ASP A 495 36.63 36.51 -11.42
CA ASP A 495 36.51 37.93 -11.78
C ASP A 495 35.00 38.10 -12.13
N GLY A 496 34.27 39.20 -11.90
CA GLY A 496 34.53 40.58 -12.28
C GLY A 496 33.47 41.04 -13.30
N ALA A 497 32.58 41.95 -12.86
CA ALA A 497 31.71 42.85 -13.66
C ALA A 497 30.51 42.20 -14.41
N GLN A 498 29.33 42.80 -14.59
CA GLN A 498 28.80 44.15 -14.37
C GLN A 498 27.25 44.10 -14.40
N GLU A 499 26.58 44.93 -13.61
CA GLU A 499 25.13 45.18 -13.67
C GLU A 499 24.73 45.86 -14.99
N ASP A 500 23.51 45.58 -15.49
CA ASP A 500 22.58 46.58 -16.03
C ASP A 500 21.16 45.98 -16.25
N LYS A 501 20.15 46.64 -15.68
CA LYS A 501 18.71 46.65 -16.06
C LYS A 501 18.40 48.09 -16.52
N PRO A 502 17.22 48.48 -17.07
CA PRO A 502 15.96 47.74 -17.32
C PRO A 502 15.34 48.01 -18.73
N GLY A 503 14.20 47.40 -19.06
CA GLY A 503 13.40 47.80 -20.22
C GLY A 503 12.06 47.08 -20.37
N ASP A 504 11.00 47.80 -20.04
CA ASP A 504 9.58 47.50 -20.17
C ASP A 504 9.07 47.65 -21.63
N ASN A 505 8.15 46.78 -22.05
CA ASN A 505 6.98 47.03 -22.91
C ASN A 505 6.48 45.75 -23.58
N GLY A 506 5.16 45.55 -23.56
CA GLY A 506 4.49 44.36 -24.04
C GLY A 506 3.92 44.42 -25.46
N ASP A 507 2.77 43.75 -25.55
CA ASP A 507 1.90 43.48 -26.69
C ASP A 507 2.24 42.23 -27.53
N GLY A 508 1.18 41.46 -27.80
CA GLY A 508 1.24 40.08 -28.22
C GLY A 508 1.14 39.86 -29.72
N THR A 509 1.33 38.61 -30.15
CA THR A 509 0.54 37.95 -31.19
C THR A 509 0.97 36.49 -31.34
N SER A 510 -0.02 35.62 -31.54
CA SER A 510 0.10 34.22 -31.96
C SER A 510 1.06 34.01 -33.14
N LYS A 511 1.96 33.03 -33.00
CA LYS A 511 2.41 32.17 -34.11
C LYS A 511 2.71 30.75 -33.61
N ASN A 512 2.05 29.78 -34.25
CA ASN A 512 2.50 28.39 -34.33
C ASN A 512 3.93 28.34 -34.91
N ILE A 513 4.76 27.39 -34.45
CA ILE A 513 5.61 26.50 -35.26
C ILE A 513 6.33 25.47 -34.35
N GLU A 514 6.18 24.22 -34.79
CA GLU A 514 6.99 22.99 -34.65
C GLU A 514 8.26 22.95 -33.76
N GLY A 515 8.37 21.83 -33.03
CA GLY A 515 9.47 20.88 -33.22
C GLY A 515 10.84 21.23 -32.64
N GLY A 516 11.01 21.05 -31.33
CA GLY A 516 12.33 21.08 -30.66
C GLY A 516 12.76 19.70 -30.15
N LYS A 517 13.67 19.05 -30.89
CA LYS A 517 14.47 17.90 -30.41
C LYS A 517 15.37 18.36 -29.27
N TYR A 518 15.29 17.73 -28.11
CA TYR A 518 16.35 17.81 -27.11
C TYR A 518 17.33 16.66 -27.33
N GLN A 519 18.54 17.01 -27.80
CA GLN A 519 19.71 16.13 -27.73
C GLN A 519 20.22 16.13 -26.30
N LEU A 520 20.33 14.94 -25.70
CA LEU A 520 21.05 14.75 -24.45
C LEU A 520 22.55 14.65 -24.79
N GLU A 521 23.33 15.60 -24.29
CA GLU A 521 24.79 15.51 -24.30
C GLU A 521 25.24 14.35 -23.41
N THR A 522 26.17 13.58 -23.96
CA THR A 522 26.84 12.45 -23.33
C THR A 522 28.06 12.96 -22.58
N VAL A 523 28.25 12.50 -21.34
CA VAL A 523 29.53 12.61 -20.64
C VAL A 523 30.08 11.19 -20.48
N ASP A 524 31.21 10.96 -21.14
CA ASP A 524 31.97 9.72 -21.17
C ASP A 524 32.91 9.56 -19.96
N GLU A 525 33.29 8.29 -19.76
CA GLU A 525 34.43 7.73 -19.00
C GLU A 525 34.34 7.62 -17.46
N VAL A 526 34.20 6.37 -17.00
CA VAL A 526 35.26 5.73 -16.18
C VAL A 526 35.48 4.29 -16.67
N LYS A 527 36.77 3.96 -16.83
CA LYS A 527 37.36 2.80 -17.50
C LYS A 527 37.30 1.48 -16.71
N ASP A 528 37.34 0.40 -17.49
CA ASP A 528 37.53 -1.01 -17.15
C ASP A 528 38.54 -1.34 -16.04
N VAL A 529 38.21 -2.37 -15.24
CA VAL A 529 39.19 -3.36 -14.79
C VAL A 529 38.66 -4.77 -15.05
N SER A 530 39.22 -5.37 -16.10
CA SER A 530 39.18 -6.79 -16.46
C SER A 530 39.88 -7.67 -15.42
N SER A 531 39.30 -8.82 -15.09
CA SER A 531 40.09 -9.99 -14.71
C SER A 531 39.49 -11.28 -15.25
N LYS A 532 40.32 -12.00 -16.02
CA LYS A 532 40.11 -13.30 -16.65
C LYS A 532 40.32 -14.45 -15.63
N SER A 533 39.54 -15.52 -15.76
CA SER A 533 40.03 -16.93 -15.72
C SER A 533 38.93 -17.84 -16.30
N LYS A 534 39.12 -18.46 -17.48
CA LYS A 534 39.63 -19.85 -17.70
C LYS A 534 39.00 -20.85 -16.70
N GLY A 535 38.15 -21.81 -17.06
CA GLY A 535 38.11 -22.65 -18.25
C GLY A 535 38.55 -24.05 -17.85
N TYR A 536 37.63 -25.02 -17.83
CA TYR A 536 37.93 -26.47 -17.89
C TYR A 536 36.73 -27.19 -18.51
N GLU A 537 36.93 -27.67 -19.73
CA GLU A 537 36.17 -28.75 -20.35
C GLU A 537 36.61 -30.09 -19.73
N HIS A 538 35.68 -31.04 -19.62
CA HIS A 538 36.01 -32.43 -19.80
C HIS A 538 34.88 -33.18 -20.53
N HIS A 539 35.34 -33.92 -21.53
CA HIS A 539 34.62 -34.74 -22.50
C HIS A 539 34.33 -36.15 -21.96
N ASP A 540 33.50 -36.86 -22.75
CA ASP A 540 33.22 -38.31 -22.84
C ASP A 540 31.98 -38.81 -22.07
N GLY A 541 31.05 -39.59 -22.64
CA GLY A 541 30.98 -40.24 -23.95
C GLY A 541 30.40 -41.67 -23.84
N GLY A 542 29.41 -42.02 -24.68
CA GLY A 542 28.98 -43.40 -24.99
C GLY A 542 27.69 -43.87 -24.29
N LYS A 543 26.56 -44.09 -25.01
CA LYS A 543 26.14 -45.32 -25.75
C LYS A 543 25.82 -46.51 -24.81
N ALA A 544 24.77 -47.33 -24.95
CA ALA A 544 23.65 -47.45 -25.89
C ALA A 544 22.66 -48.54 -25.40
N SER A 545 21.44 -48.49 -25.98
CA SER A 545 20.58 -49.59 -26.48
C SER A 545 19.86 -50.63 -25.59
N GLY A 546 18.62 -50.90 -26.02
CA GLY A 546 17.88 -52.18 -25.97
C GLY A 546 16.75 -52.20 -24.94
N ASP A 547 15.49 -51.93 -25.29
CA ASP A 547 14.49 -52.73 -26.05
C ASP A 547 13.70 -53.74 -25.21
N ASP A 548 12.39 -53.73 -25.50
CA ASP A 548 11.40 -54.81 -25.42
C ASP A 548 10.52 -55.03 -24.16
N ASP A 549 9.25 -54.63 -24.39
CA ASP A 549 8.04 -55.47 -24.42
C ASP A 549 7.11 -55.63 -23.18
N LYS A 550 5.87 -55.18 -23.44
CA LYS A 550 4.57 -55.85 -23.23
C LYS A 550 3.93 -56.00 -21.83
N LYS A 551 2.79 -55.30 -21.75
CA LYS A 551 1.40 -55.76 -21.54
C LYS A 551 0.83 -56.06 -20.14
N GLU A 552 -0.31 -55.38 -19.95
CA GLU A 552 -1.62 -55.83 -19.42
C GLU A 552 -1.84 -56.00 -17.90
N ASN A 553 -2.80 -55.19 -17.41
CA ASN A 553 -3.95 -55.48 -16.53
C ASN A 553 -3.68 -56.34 -15.27
N ASP A 554 -4.12 -55.98 -14.07
CA ASP A 554 -5.53 -55.86 -13.67
C ASP A 554 -5.60 -55.39 -12.20
N LYS A 555 -6.80 -54.90 -11.84
CA LYS A 555 -7.43 -54.62 -10.53
C LYS A 555 -6.73 -55.01 -9.20
N GLY A 556 -6.99 -54.16 -8.20
CA GLY A 556 -7.73 -54.62 -6.99
C GLY A 556 -7.06 -54.43 -5.63
N ASP A 557 -7.62 -53.48 -4.87
CA ASP A 557 -7.90 -53.46 -3.42
C ASP A 557 -6.91 -53.98 -2.35
N ASP A 558 -6.73 -53.07 -1.38
CA ASP A 558 -6.75 -53.22 0.08
C ASP A 558 -5.66 -53.98 0.87
N SER A 559 -5.15 -53.19 1.83
CA SER A 559 -4.85 -53.51 3.24
C SER A 559 -3.40 -53.86 3.67
N LYS A 560 -2.88 -52.94 4.50
CA LYS A 560 -2.07 -53.12 5.72
C LYS A 560 -1.04 -54.27 5.76
N LYS A 561 0.24 -53.92 5.88
CA LYS A 561 1.00 -53.97 7.15
C LYS A 561 2.44 -53.50 6.98
N ASP A 562 2.96 -53.04 8.11
CA ASP A 562 4.29 -52.56 8.41
C ASP A 562 5.39 -53.53 7.96
N ASP A 563 6.54 -53.00 7.55
CA ASP A 563 7.85 -53.54 7.93
C ASP A 563 8.92 -52.44 7.83
N ASP A 564 9.72 -52.36 8.90
CA ASP A 564 10.93 -51.57 9.05
C ASP A 564 12.01 -52.04 8.07
N GLU A 565 12.55 -51.13 7.25
CA GLU A 565 13.92 -51.30 6.75
C GLU A 565 14.66 -49.96 6.80
N LYS A 566 15.64 -49.92 7.71
CA LYS A 566 16.71 -48.95 7.72
C LYS A 566 17.45 -49.06 6.40
N ASP A 567 17.56 -47.96 5.66
CA ASP A 567 18.77 -47.78 4.88
C ASP A 567 19.31 -46.37 4.90
N THR A 568 20.63 -46.34 4.95
CA THR A 568 21.47 -45.24 5.40
C THR A 568 22.07 -44.60 4.17
N VAL A 569 21.67 -43.39 3.77
CA VAL A 569 22.42 -42.64 2.74
C VAL A 569 22.60 -41.17 3.13
N GLN A 570 23.79 -40.93 3.67
CA GLN A 570 24.68 -39.79 3.45
C GLN A 570 24.07 -38.37 3.39
N ARG A 571 24.09 -37.78 4.58
CA ARG A 571 24.32 -36.37 4.87
C ARG A 571 25.47 -35.82 4.02
N ILE A 572 25.16 -35.01 3.01
CA ILE A 572 26.14 -34.08 2.42
C ILE A 572 26.09 -32.81 3.28
N GLU A 573 27.03 -32.71 4.21
CA GLU A 573 27.42 -31.44 4.82
C GLU A 573 28.08 -30.60 3.73
N VAL A 574 27.39 -29.57 3.24
CA VAL A 574 28.07 -28.43 2.63
C VAL A 574 28.34 -27.45 3.74
N GLU A 575 29.56 -27.53 4.26
CA GLU A 575 30.09 -26.55 5.19
C GLU A 575 30.02 -25.14 4.62
N ASN A 576 29.67 -24.27 5.54
CA ASN A 576 29.45 -22.85 5.42
C ASN A 576 30.79 -22.14 5.18
N THR A 577 31.04 -21.67 3.96
CA THR A 577 32.12 -20.71 3.70
C THR A 577 31.56 -19.49 2.97
N GLY A 578 31.43 -18.38 3.69
CA GLY A 578 31.24 -17.08 3.05
C GLY A 578 30.44 -16.04 3.82
N ASN A 579 30.87 -15.71 5.03
CA ASN A 579 30.57 -14.41 5.65
C ASN A 579 30.99 -13.29 4.69
N LYS A 580 30.03 -12.64 4.03
CA LYS A 580 30.22 -11.27 3.52
C LYS A 580 29.27 -10.34 4.25
N LYS A 581 29.85 -9.79 5.33
CA LYS A 581 29.42 -8.61 6.08
C LYS A 581 29.37 -7.44 5.08
N PHE A 582 28.17 -6.92 4.79
CA PHE A 582 28.05 -5.59 4.21
C PHE A 582 28.28 -4.59 5.35
N GLU A 583 29.52 -4.11 5.47
CA GLU A 583 29.87 -2.96 6.30
C GLU A 583 29.48 -1.70 5.54
N PHE A 584 28.65 -0.87 6.17
CA PHE A 584 28.47 0.52 5.79
C PHE A 584 29.78 1.27 6.09
N PRO A 585 30.33 2.09 5.19
CA PRO A 585 31.49 2.90 5.50
C PRO A 585 31.07 4.03 6.45
N GLY A 586 31.44 3.86 7.73
CA GLY A 586 31.53 4.97 8.68
C GLY A 586 32.94 5.54 8.68
N SER A 587 33.05 6.86 8.56
CA SER A 587 34.23 7.69 8.83
C SER A 587 33.68 9.12 8.95
N THR A 588 33.91 9.92 9.99
CA THR A 588 34.98 9.88 11.00
C THR A 588 34.68 10.86 12.13
N ASP A 589 35.15 10.51 13.32
CA ASP A 589 35.47 11.42 14.42
C ASP A 589 36.21 12.69 13.97
N ARG A 590 35.87 13.83 14.58
CA ARG A 590 36.87 14.85 14.95
C ARG A 590 36.59 15.35 16.37
N ARG A 591 37.48 14.99 17.29
CA ARG A 591 37.77 15.74 18.51
C ARG A 591 38.62 16.96 18.14
N ASN A 592 38.19 18.14 18.58
CA ASN A 592 38.91 18.99 19.53
C ASN A 592 37.97 20.05 20.10
#